data_AF-A0A1I5W1M8-F1
#
_entry.id   AF-A0A1I5W1M8-F1
#
_cell.length_a   1.000
_cell.length_b   1.000
_cell.length_c   1.000
_cell.angle_alpha   90.00
_cell.angle_beta   90.00
_cell.angle_gamma   90.00
#
_symmetry.space_group_name_H-M   'P 1'
#
loop_
_entity.id
_entity.type
_entity.pdbx_description
1 polymer ?
#
loop_
_entity_poly.entity_id
_entity_poly.type
_entity_poly.pdbx_seq_one_letter_code
_entity_poly.pdbx_strand_id
1 'polypeptide(L)'
;MSYREYWNQIQETKDELNSLISSYWSGYSNVGDWEFWVVLSLLVFPLLLLYFIDRNRIFELFCFGYTVHLLWTYIDMILENYNYLTHTHFITPLLPFALTVTTSLLPVGFLLLYQYCTNHKKNFYICTIVLSAVFVFVFMSVERVIGLVEFTRGMNQFYVFLIDIVIAYISYWFITGIKRFITPDADDG
;
A
#
# COMPACT_ATOMS: atom_id res chain seq x y z
N MET A 1 -30.84 15.72 -17.44
CA MET A 1 -29.99 14.81 -18.21
C MET A 1 -30.61 13.42 -18.20
N SER A 2 -30.68 12.78 -19.37
CA SER A 2 -31.02 11.36 -19.48
C SER A 2 -29.86 10.46 -19.00
N TYR A 3 -30.14 9.18 -18.76
CA TYR A 3 -29.09 8.19 -18.41
C TYR A 3 -27.94 8.19 -19.43
N ARG A 4 -28.27 8.24 -20.72
CA ARG A 4 -27.29 8.21 -21.81
C ARG A 4 -26.47 9.50 -21.88
N GLU A 5 -27.08 10.65 -21.65
CA GLU A 5 -26.35 11.93 -21.55
C GLU A 5 -25.37 11.91 -20.37
N TYR A 6 -25.81 11.47 -19.18
CA TYR A 6 -24.91 11.35 -18.03
C TYR A 6 -23.74 10.41 -18.31
N TRP A 7 -24.01 9.24 -18.89
CA TRP A 7 -22.96 8.26 -19.18
C TRP A 7 -21.96 8.78 -20.22
N ASN A 8 -22.45 9.43 -21.28
CA ASN A 8 -21.58 10.05 -22.29
C ASN A 8 -20.69 11.13 -21.67
N GLN A 9 -21.25 12.02 -20.85
CA GLN A 9 -20.49 13.06 -20.17
C GLN A 9 -19.40 12.47 -19.26
N ILE A 10 -19.69 11.38 -18.55
CA ILE A 10 -18.68 10.66 -17.75
C ILE A 10 -17.56 10.11 -18.62
N GLN A 11 -17.87 9.53 -19.78
CA GLN A 11 -16.85 9.00 -20.70
C GLN A 11 -15.97 10.11 -21.26
N GLU A 12 -16.57 11.19 -21.77
CA GLU A 12 -15.83 12.35 -22.28
C GLU A 12 -14.90 12.95 -21.20
N THR A 13 -15.41 13.10 -19.98
CA THR A 13 -14.62 13.63 -18.86
C THR A 13 -13.46 12.69 -18.49
N LYS A 14 -13.66 11.37 -18.58
CA LYS A 14 -12.60 10.39 -18.35
C LYS A 14 -11.53 10.44 -19.42
N ASP A 15 -11.90 10.61 -20.68
CA ASP A 15 -10.95 10.72 -21.78
C ASP A 15 -10.09 11.99 -21.64
N GLU A 16 -10.72 13.12 -21.29
CA GLU A 16 -10.01 14.36 -20.96
C GLU A 16 -9.05 14.18 -19.77
N LEU A 17 -9.53 13.55 -18.69
CA LEU A 17 -8.71 13.28 -17.50
C LEU A 17 -7.52 12.37 -17.83
N ASN A 18 -7.72 11.29 -18.58
CA ASN A 18 -6.66 10.37 -18.97
C ASN A 18 -5.60 11.06 -19.85
N SER A 19 -6.03 11.92 -20.77
CA SER A 19 -5.12 12.74 -21.58
C SER A 19 -4.28 13.69 -20.71
N LEU A 20 -4.92 14.32 -19.72
CA LEU A 20 -4.25 15.21 -18.77
C LEU A 20 -3.24 14.45 -17.89
N ILE A 21 -3.62 13.30 -17.34
CA ILE A 21 -2.74 12.44 -16.53
C ILE A 21 -1.53 11.98 -17.36
N SER A 22 -1.74 11.55 -18.60
CA SER A 22 -0.66 11.13 -19.49
C SER A 22 0.31 12.28 -19.80
N SER A 23 -0.23 13.46 -20.07
CA SER A 23 0.56 14.68 -20.31
C SER A 23 1.33 15.11 -19.07
N TYR A 24 0.69 15.04 -17.90
CA TYR A 24 1.33 15.32 -16.61
C TYR A 24 2.47 14.34 -16.33
N TRP A 25 2.24 13.04 -16.51
CA TRP A 25 3.27 12.02 -16.33
C TRP A 25 4.47 12.26 -17.23
N SER A 26 4.24 12.55 -18.51
CA SER A 26 5.32 12.87 -19.45
C SER A 26 6.10 14.13 -19.06
N GLY A 27 5.46 15.11 -18.43
CA GLY A 27 6.09 16.38 -18.05
C GLY A 27 6.80 16.37 -16.70
N TYR A 28 6.33 15.56 -15.75
CA TYR A 28 6.72 15.66 -14.33
C TYR A 28 6.98 14.32 -13.62
N SER A 29 6.71 13.17 -14.26
CA SER A 29 6.94 11.85 -13.66
C SER A 29 7.64 10.91 -14.64
N ASN A 30 8.37 11.46 -15.60
CA ASN A 30 9.02 10.68 -16.63
C ASN A 30 10.35 10.10 -16.11
N VAL A 31 10.95 9.18 -16.86
CA VAL A 31 12.21 8.50 -16.48
C VAL A 31 13.42 9.42 -16.32
N GLY A 32 13.34 10.65 -16.84
CA GLY A 32 14.36 11.69 -16.69
C GLY A 32 14.28 12.44 -15.36
N ASP A 33 13.16 12.35 -14.65
CA ASP A 33 12.94 13.01 -13.36
C ASP A 33 13.51 12.16 -12.21
N TRP A 34 14.10 12.79 -11.20
CA TRP A 34 14.72 12.05 -10.08
C TRP A 34 13.64 11.41 -9.19
N GLU A 35 12.47 12.02 -9.10
CA GLU A 35 11.28 11.54 -8.40
C GLU A 35 10.85 10.16 -8.92
N PHE A 36 10.93 9.94 -10.25
CA PHE A 36 10.62 8.64 -10.84
C PHE A 36 11.51 7.53 -10.25
N TRP A 37 12.80 7.78 -10.09
CA TRP A 37 13.74 6.81 -9.53
C TRP A 37 13.52 6.57 -8.03
N VAL A 38 13.09 7.60 -7.29
CA VAL A 38 12.67 7.44 -5.89
C VAL A 38 11.44 6.55 -5.81
N VAL A 39 10.38 6.84 -6.56
CA VAL A 39 9.14 6.04 -6.57
C VAL A 39 9.42 4.61 -7.04
N LEU A 40 10.27 4.42 -8.06
CA LEU A 40 10.71 3.11 -8.51
C LEU A 40 11.51 2.36 -7.45
N SER A 41 12.35 3.05 -6.68
CA SER A 41 13.10 2.43 -5.58
C SER A 41 12.18 1.90 -4.48
N LEU A 42 11.08 2.58 -4.18
CA LEU A 42 10.05 2.11 -3.24
C LEU A 42 9.34 0.84 -3.73
N LEU A 43 9.34 0.59 -5.04
CA LEU A 43 8.88 -0.68 -5.60
C LEU A 43 9.97 -1.76 -5.51
N VAL A 44 11.19 -1.48 -5.94
CA VAL A 44 12.24 -2.50 -6.11
C VAL A 44 12.92 -2.88 -4.79
N PHE A 45 13.25 -1.90 -3.96
CA PHE A 45 14.04 -2.12 -2.74
C PHE A 45 13.37 -3.07 -1.74
N PRO A 46 12.07 -2.93 -1.41
CA PRO A 46 11.43 -3.87 -0.50
C PRO A 46 11.38 -5.29 -1.08
N LEU A 47 11.17 -5.45 -2.40
CA LEU A 47 11.17 -6.77 -3.04
C LEU A 47 12.52 -7.48 -2.89
N LEU A 48 13.65 -6.76 -2.89
CA LEU A 48 14.96 -7.35 -2.62
C LEU A 48 15.05 -7.93 -1.20
N LEU A 49 14.37 -7.31 -0.22
CA LEU A 49 14.35 -7.80 1.17
C LEU A 49 13.59 -9.14 1.31
N LEU A 50 12.76 -9.53 0.34
CA LEU A 50 12.14 -10.85 0.31
C LEU A 50 13.17 -11.98 0.18
N TYR A 51 14.44 -11.68 -0.13
CA TYR A 51 15.53 -12.65 -0.03
C TYR A 51 15.64 -13.27 1.37
N PHE A 52 15.31 -12.53 2.43
CA PHE A 52 15.36 -12.97 3.83
C PHE A 52 14.12 -13.76 4.30
N ILE A 53 13.22 -14.11 3.38
CA ILE A 53 11.99 -14.82 3.74
C ILE A 53 12.24 -16.28 4.14
N ASP A 54 11.52 -16.76 5.14
CA ASP A 54 11.55 -18.17 5.55
C ASP A 54 10.88 -19.05 4.49
N ARG A 55 11.69 -19.85 3.80
CA ARG A 55 11.26 -20.71 2.71
C ARG A 55 10.26 -21.79 3.15
N ASN A 56 10.26 -22.17 4.42
CA ASN A 56 9.36 -23.20 4.94
C ASN A 56 7.92 -22.69 5.13
N ARG A 57 7.75 -21.37 5.26
CA ARG A 57 6.46 -20.70 5.52
C ARG A 57 6.05 -19.75 4.39
N ILE A 58 6.61 -19.92 3.19
CA ILE A 58 6.36 -19.06 2.02
C ILE A 58 4.87 -18.81 1.82
N PHE A 59 4.04 -19.86 1.78
CA PHE A 59 2.62 -19.70 1.51
C PHE A 59 1.92 -18.85 2.57
N GLU A 60 2.21 -19.07 3.85
CA GLU A 60 1.66 -18.30 4.95
C GLU A 60 2.07 -16.82 4.87
N LEU A 61 3.37 -16.56 4.66
CA LEU A 61 3.93 -15.22 4.62
C LEU A 61 3.45 -14.43 3.40
N PHE A 62 3.43 -15.05 2.21
CA PHE A 62 2.94 -14.40 1.01
C PHE A 62 1.42 -14.23 1.02
N CYS A 63 0.65 -15.16 1.59
CA CYS A 63 -0.78 -14.93 1.82
C CYS A 63 -1.00 -13.72 2.74
N PHE A 64 -0.22 -13.60 3.82
CA PHE A 64 -0.28 -12.43 4.70
C PHE A 64 0.03 -11.13 3.94
N GLY A 65 1.17 -11.08 3.23
CA GLY A 65 1.57 -9.91 2.44
C GLY A 65 0.54 -9.57 1.35
N TYR A 66 -0.03 -10.58 0.70
CA TYR A 66 -1.09 -10.40 -0.29
C TYR A 66 -2.37 -9.82 0.31
N THR A 67 -2.77 -10.24 1.51
CA THR A 67 -3.93 -9.64 2.20
C THR A 67 -3.67 -8.16 2.52
N VAL A 68 -2.48 -7.81 3.00
CA VAL A 68 -2.07 -6.41 3.21
C VAL A 68 -2.13 -5.61 1.90
N HIS A 69 -1.55 -6.15 0.82
CA HIS A 69 -1.57 -5.54 -0.51
C HIS A 69 -3.00 -5.25 -1.00
N LEU A 70 -3.88 -6.25 -0.95
CA LEU A 70 -5.26 -6.11 -1.39
C LEU A 70 -6.02 -5.04 -0.59
N LEU A 71 -5.97 -5.14 0.73
CA LEU A 71 -6.70 -4.22 1.60
C LEU A 71 -6.21 -2.78 1.40
N TRP A 72 -4.89 -2.59 1.30
CA TRP A 72 -4.36 -1.25 1.13
C TRP A 72 -4.64 -0.69 -0.26
N THR A 73 -4.56 -1.50 -1.31
CA THR A 73 -4.94 -1.08 -2.67
C THR A 73 -6.37 -0.57 -2.72
N TYR A 74 -7.33 -1.28 -2.10
CA TYR A 74 -8.72 -0.82 -2.09
C TYR A 74 -8.94 0.44 -1.26
N ILE A 75 -8.28 0.55 -0.10
CA ILE A 75 -8.37 1.78 0.71
C ILE A 75 -7.77 2.95 -0.05
N ASP A 76 -6.58 2.80 -0.62
CA ASP A 76 -5.89 3.87 -1.34
C ASP A 76 -6.72 4.33 -2.56
N MET A 77 -7.30 3.40 -3.33
CA MET A 77 -8.25 3.75 -4.39
C MET A 77 -9.42 4.59 -3.88
N ILE A 78 -9.97 4.30 -2.70
CA ILE A 78 -11.04 5.13 -2.10
C ILE A 78 -10.48 6.50 -1.74
N LEU A 79 -9.33 6.56 -1.06
CA LEU A 79 -8.73 7.83 -0.64
C LEU A 79 -8.42 8.73 -1.84
N GLU A 80 -7.87 8.17 -2.92
CA GLU A 80 -7.50 8.88 -4.14
C GLU A 80 -8.74 9.35 -4.93
N ASN A 81 -9.74 8.47 -5.13
CA ASN A 81 -10.99 8.86 -5.81
C ASN A 81 -11.71 10.01 -5.11
N TYR A 82 -11.60 10.08 -3.77
CA TYR A 82 -12.15 11.17 -2.98
C TYR A 82 -11.11 12.25 -2.64
N ASN A 83 -9.92 12.23 -3.23
CA ASN A 83 -8.82 13.19 -3.07
C ASN A 83 -8.30 13.37 -1.63
N TYR A 84 -8.56 12.45 -0.70
CA TYR A 84 -8.05 12.55 0.67
C TYR A 84 -6.52 12.37 0.72
N LEU A 85 -6.00 11.43 -0.07
CA LEU A 85 -4.59 11.12 -0.22
C LEU A 85 -4.32 11.01 -1.72
N THR A 86 -3.41 11.84 -2.24
CA THR A 86 -3.09 11.86 -3.67
C THR A 86 -1.60 11.66 -3.85
N HIS A 87 -1.22 10.75 -4.74
CA HIS A 87 0.18 10.52 -5.13
C HIS A 87 0.45 11.35 -6.39
N THR A 88 1.38 12.29 -6.27
CA THR A 88 1.68 13.24 -7.34
C THR A 88 2.67 12.68 -8.35
N HIS A 89 3.52 11.72 -7.94
CA HIS A 89 4.45 11.04 -8.84
C HIS A 89 4.21 9.53 -8.84
N PHE A 90 4.16 8.96 -10.04
CA PHE A 90 3.81 7.55 -10.26
C PHE A 90 4.60 6.96 -11.44
N ILE A 91 4.84 5.66 -11.41
CA ILE A 91 5.70 4.99 -12.42
C ILE A 91 5.04 4.88 -13.80
N THR A 92 3.70 4.89 -13.86
CA THR A 92 2.94 4.76 -15.09
C THR A 92 1.52 5.30 -14.93
N PRO A 93 0.97 6.00 -15.95
CA PRO A 93 -0.40 6.50 -15.90
C PRO A 93 -1.47 5.40 -16.08
N LEU A 94 -1.06 4.16 -16.36
CA LEU A 94 -1.97 3.03 -16.64
C LEU A 94 -2.42 2.27 -15.40
N LEU A 95 -1.70 2.43 -14.29
CA LEU A 95 -1.93 1.71 -13.04
C LEU A 95 -2.28 2.71 -11.92
N PRO A 96 -2.81 2.24 -10.78
CA PRO A 96 -3.05 3.10 -9.62
C PRO A 96 -1.78 3.87 -9.23
N PHE A 97 -1.90 5.15 -8.87
CA PHE A 97 -0.72 5.99 -8.66
C PHE A 97 0.10 5.52 -7.45
N ALA A 98 -0.57 4.98 -6.43
CA ALA A 98 0.04 4.41 -5.23
C ALA A 98 0.66 3.00 -5.39
N LEU A 99 0.68 2.42 -6.60
CA LEU A 99 1.07 1.03 -6.84
C LEU A 99 2.36 0.62 -6.13
N THR A 100 3.38 1.48 -6.16
CA THR A 100 4.70 1.16 -5.60
C THR A 100 4.65 0.91 -4.11
N VAL A 101 3.98 1.79 -3.37
CA VAL A 101 3.80 1.71 -1.92
C VAL A 101 2.87 0.56 -1.54
N THR A 102 1.74 0.42 -2.26
CA THR A 102 0.71 -0.58 -1.94
C THR A 102 1.07 -2.01 -2.35
N THR A 103 1.95 -2.20 -3.33
CA THR A 103 2.36 -3.52 -3.84
C THR A 103 3.64 -4.04 -3.22
N SER A 104 4.54 -3.14 -2.82
CA SER A 104 5.88 -3.53 -2.36
C SER A 104 6.15 -3.05 -0.93
N LEU A 105 6.25 -1.74 -0.71
CA LEU A 105 6.73 -1.20 0.57
C LEU A 105 5.95 -1.72 1.77
N LEU A 106 4.63 -1.55 1.76
CA LEU A 106 3.79 -1.93 2.90
C LEU A 106 3.60 -3.45 3.00
N PRO A 107 3.24 -4.17 1.92
CA PRO A 107 3.11 -5.63 1.99
C PRO A 107 4.38 -6.32 2.46
N VAL A 108 5.54 -5.96 1.91
CA VAL A 108 6.81 -6.59 2.29
C VAL A 108 7.21 -6.19 3.70
N GLY A 109 7.03 -4.92 4.07
CA GLY A 109 7.29 -4.42 5.41
C GLY A 109 6.54 -5.19 6.49
N PHE A 110 5.22 -5.25 6.35
CA PHE A 110 4.38 -5.99 7.31
C PHE A 110 4.60 -7.50 7.23
N LEU A 111 4.91 -8.07 6.05
CA LEU A 111 5.24 -9.48 5.90
C LEU A 111 6.51 -9.84 6.69
N LEU A 112 7.58 -9.05 6.56
CA LEU A 112 8.82 -9.28 7.30
C LEU A 112 8.63 -9.06 8.80
N LEU A 113 7.80 -8.10 9.20
CA LEU A 113 7.39 -7.90 10.59
C LEU A 113 6.67 -9.14 11.14
N TYR A 114 5.69 -9.65 10.39
CA TYR A 114 4.94 -10.84 10.76
C TYR A 114 5.86 -12.07 10.91
N GLN A 115 6.78 -12.26 9.97
CA GLN A 115 7.81 -13.29 10.06
C GLN A 115 8.65 -13.11 11.33
N TYR A 116 9.15 -11.91 11.60
CA TYR A 116 9.96 -11.63 12.79
C TYR A 116 9.19 -11.91 14.09
N CYS A 117 7.95 -11.44 14.20
CA CYS A 117 7.13 -11.64 15.39
C CYS A 117 6.85 -13.12 15.66
N THR A 118 6.51 -13.88 14.61
CA THR A 118 6.19 -15.30 14.75
C THR A 118 7.41 -16.16 15.02
N ASN A 119 8.58 -15.84 14.45
CA ASN A 119 9.83 -16.56 14.70
C ASN A 119 10.41 -16.29 16.09
N HIS A 120 10.30 -15.04 16.58
CA HIS A 120 10.88 -14.62 17.87
C HIS A 120 9.86 -14.54 19.01
N LYS A 121 8.63 -15.01 18.79
CA LYS A 121 7.51 -14.95 19.76
C LYS A 121 7.31 -13.53 20.33
N LYS A 122 7.48 -12.50 19.50
CA LYS A 122 7.23 -11.10 19.86
C LYS A 122 5.76 -10.77 19.70
N ASN A 123 5.27 -9.79 20.47
CA ASN A 123 3.89 -9.32 20.35
C ASN A 123 3.70 -8.59 19.02
N PHE A 124 2.96 -9.21 18.10
CA PHE A 124 2.66 -8.67 16.79
C PHE A 124 1.99 -7.30 16.86
N TYR A 125 1.04 -7.10 17.78
CA TYR A 125 0.30 -5.84 17.91
C TYR A 125 1.22 -4.65 18.21
N ILE A 126 2.16 -4.82 19.15
CA ILE A 126 3.13 -3.76 19.49
C ILE A 126 4.08 -3.50 18.32
N CYS A 127 4.57 -4.56 17.68
CA CYS A 127 5.48 -4.44 16.54
C CYS A 127 4.80 -3.71 15.36
N THR A 128 3.51 -3.97 15.12
CA THR A 128 2.72 -3.29 14.09
C THR A 128 2.59 -1.81 14.39
N ILE A 129 2.23 -1.42 15.62
CA ILE A 129 2.14 0.00 16.02
C ILE A 129 3.46 0.72 15.75
N VAL A 130 4.59 0.10 16.11
CA VAL A 130 5.92 0.69 15.87
C VAL A 130 6.22 0.80 14.38
N LEU A 131 5.96 -0.24 13.58
CA LEU A 131 6.25 -0.20 12.15
C LEU A 131 5.34 0.79 11.40
N SER A 132 4.04 0.83 11.71
CA SER A 132 3.11 1.82 11.18
C SER A 132 3.56 3.25 11.51
N ALA A 133 4.08 3.48 12.72
CA ALA A 133 4.62 4.78 13.09
C ALA A 133 5.85 5.14 12.24
N VAL A 134 6.72 4.16 11.96
CA VAL A 134 7.88 4.36 11.07
C VAL A 134 7.42 4.67 9.64
N PHE A 135 6.50 3.90 9.06
CA PHE A 135 6.01 4.18 7.71
C PHE A 135 5.37 5.56 7.59
N VAL A 136 4.54 5.94 8.54
CA VAL A 136 3.76 7.16 8.42
C VAL A 136 4.53 8.41 8.85
N PHE A 137 5.23 8.36 9.98
CA PHE A 137 5.89 9.55 10.53
C PHE A 137 7.32 9.72 10.06
N VAL A 138 7.95 8.68 9.49
CA VAL A 138 9.28 8.78 8.88
C VAL A 138 9.15 8.80 7.36
N PHE A 139 8.75 7.68 6.74
CA PHE A 139 8.78 7.56 5.28
C PHE A 139 7.78 8.51 4.60
N MET A 140 6.51 8.47 4.98
CA MET A 140 5.49 9.33 4.39
C MET A 140 5.70 10.82 4.74
N SER A 141 6.31 11.14 5.89
CA SER A 141 6.74 12.53 6.15
C SER A 141 7.76 13.00 5.13
N VAL A 142 8.74 12.15 4.80
CA VAL A 142 9.74 12.46 3.76
C VAL A 142 9.03 12.63 2.42
N GLU A 143 8.21 11.67 1.99
CA GLU A 143 7.44 11.73 0.74
C GLU A 143 6.63 13.02 0.61
N ARG A 144 5.99 13.47 1.70
CA ARG A 144 5.26 14.75 1.72
C ARG A 144 6.18 15.95 1.53
N VAL A 145 7.33 15.98 2.22
CA VAL A 145 8.29 17.11 2.13
C VAL A 145 8.89 17.23 0.74
N ILE A 146 9.16 16.10 0.08
CA ILE A 146 9.66 16.09 -1.31
C ILE A 146 8.54 16.16 -2.36
N GLY A 147 7.28 16.29 -1.93
CA GLY A 147 6.15 16.55 -2.80
C GLY A 147 5.64 15.33 -3.58
N LEU A 148 5.91 14.10 -3.12
CA LEU A 148 5.38 12.85 -3.73
C LEU A 148 3.95 12.53 -3.31
N VAL A 149 3.51 13.05 -2.16
CA VAL A 149 2.21 12.76 -1.56
C VAL A 149 1.58 14.02 -1.01
N GLU A 150 0.31 14.24 -1.34
CA GLU A 150 -0.49 15.35 -0.86
C GLU A 150 -1.73 14.88 -0.07
N PHE A 151 -2.02 15.65 0.98
CA PHE A 151 -3.17 15.42 1.85
C PHE A 151 -4.16 16.55 1.66
N THR A 152 -5.42 16.21 1.37
CA THR A 152 -6.48 17.21 1.26
C THR A 152 -7.72 16.79 2.07
N ARG A 153 -8.74 17.66 2.10
CA ARG A 153 -10.06 17.38 2.73
C ARG A 153 -9.97 16.95 4.21
N GLY A 154 -9.02 17.50 4.96
CA GLY A 154 -8.83 17.22 6.39
C GLY A 154 -8.12 15.90 6.69
N MET A 155 -7.67 15.16 5.67
CA MET A 155 -6.81 14.01 5.84
C MET A 155 -5.46 14.42 6.44
N ASN A 156 -4.86 13.54 7.23
CA ASN A 156 -3.57 13.75 7.84
C ASN A 156 -2.86 12.39 8.05
N GLN A 157 -1.60 12.45 8.47
CA GLN A 157 -0.79 11.26 8.74
C GLN A 157 -1.40 10.36 9.80
N PHE A 158 -2.03 10.92 10.83
CA PHE A 158 -2.61 10.12 11.90
C PHE A 158 -3.71 9.17 11.38
N TYR A 159 -4.50 9.59 10.39
CA TYR A 159 -5.47 8.69 9.74
C TYR A 159 -4.78 7.52 9.01
N VAL A 160 -3.73 7.79 8.23
CA VAL A 160 -2.96 6.73 7.56
C VAL A 160 -2.37 5.76 8.57
N PHE A 161 -1.82 6.27 9.67
CA PHE A 161 -1.27 5.46 10.76
C PHE A 161 -2.31 4.51 11.36
N LEU A 162 -3.54 4.98 11.59
CA LEU A 162 -4.62 4.13 12.05
C LEU A 162 -5.00 3.07 11.02
N ILE A 163 -5.02 3.43 9.73
CA ILE A 163 -5.40 2.46 8.71
C ILE A 163 -4.34 1.36 8.56
N ASP A 164 -3.04 1.71 8.59
CA ASP A 164 -1.94 0.74 8.60
C ASP A 164 -2.15 -0.32 9.70
N ILE A 165 -2.47 0.14 10.92
CA ILE A 165 -2.73 -0.74 12.06
C ILE A 165 -3.94 -1.65 11.80
N VAL A 166 -5.05 -1.07 11.35
CA VAL A 166 -6.29 -1.80 11.08
C VAL A 166 -6.06 -2.87 10.02
N ILE A 167 -5.37 -2.55 8.92
CA ILE A 167 -5.08 -3.49 7.83
C ILE A 167 -4.17 -4.61 8.30
N ALA A 168 -3.10 -4.30 9.02
CA ALA A 168 -2.19 -5.30 9.54
C ALA A 168 -2.88 -6.26 10.53
N TYR A 169 -3.80 -5.75 11.36
CA TYR A 169 -4.57 -6.58 12.29
C TYR A 169 -5.59 -7.46 11.59
N ILE A 170 -6.34 -6.92 10.62
CA ILE A 170 -7.27 -7.72 9.81
C ILE A 170 -6.52 -8.82 9.08
N SER A 171 -5.36 -8.49 8.48
CA SER A 171 -4.52 -9.47 7.79
C SER A 171 -3.99 -10.54 8.73
N TYR A 172 -3.57 -10.16 9.94
CA TYR A 172 -3.13 -11.10 10.97
C TYR A 172 -4.25 -12.07 11.39
N TRP A 173 -5.45 -11.55 11.69
CA TRP A 173 -6.58 -12.38 12.07
C TRP A 173 -7.03 -13.30 10.95
N PHE A 174 -7.01 -12.82 9.70
CA PHE A 174 -7.33 -13.65 8.54
C PHE A 174 -6.38 -14.84 8.43
N ILE A 175 -5.06 -14.61 8.52
CA ILE A 175 -4.06 -15.67 8.40
C ILE A 175 -4.10 -16.62 9.60
N THR A 176 -4.17 -16.11 10.82
CA THR A 176 -4.29 -16.97 12.02
C THR A 176 -5.59 -17.78 11.99
N GLY A 177 -6.69 -17.21 11.50
CA GLY A 177 -7.95 -17.92 11.31
C GLY A 177 -7.83 -19.07 10.31
N ILE A 178 -7.18 -18.83 9.16
CA ILE A 178 -6.90 -19.88 8.17
C ILE A 178 -6.04 -20.99 8.78
N LYS A 179 -4.98 -20.65 9.52
CA LYS A 179 -4.12 -21.66 10.17
C LYS A 179 -4.90 -22.53 11.13
N ARG A 180 -5.76 -21.94 11.96
CA ARG A 180 -6.60 -22.69 12.90
C ARG A 180 -7.56 -23.64 12.20
N PHE A 181 -8.05 -23.29 11.01
CA PHE A 181 -8.93 -24.16 10.23
C PHE A 181 -8.18 -25.34 9.59
N ILE A 182 -6.93 -25.13 9.15
CA ILE A 182 -6.12 -26.16 8.48
C ILE A 182 -5.46 -27.10 9.50
N THR A 183 -5.04 -26.60 10.66
CA THR A 183 -4.42 -27.38 11.74
C THR A 183 -5.16 -27.14 13.06
N PRO A 184 -6.32 -27.79 13.28
CA PRO A 184 -7.14 -27.58 14.47
C PRO A 184 -6.46 -28.04 15.78
N ASP A 185 -5.55 -29.02 15.73
CA ASP A 185 -4.97 -29.68 16.91
C ASP A 185 -3.63 -29.06 17.42
N ALA A 186 -3.23 -27.89 16.94
CA ALA A 186 -1.92 -27.31 17.27
C ALA A 186 -1.89 -26.49 18.59
N ASP A 187 -3.03 -26.28 19.25
CA ASP A 187 -3.15 -25.45 20.47
C ASP A 187 -3.47 -26.26 21.75
N ASP A 188 -3.51 -27.60 21.69
CA ASP A 188 -3.76 -28.47 22.85
C ASP A 188 -2.47 -29.05 23.49
N GLY A 189 -1.34 -28.31 23.44
CA GLY A 189 -0.03 -28.74 23.96
C GLY A 189 0.75 -27.68 24.72
#